data_AF-A0A9D6PW60-F1
#
_entry.id   AF-A0A9D6PW60-F1
#
_cell.length_a   1.000
_cell.length_b   1.000
_cell.length_c   1.000
_cell.angle_alpha   90.00
_cell.angle_beta   90.00
_cell.angle_gamma   90.00
#
_symmetry.space_group_name_H-M   'P 1'
#
loop_
_entity.id
_entity.type
_entity.pdbx_description
1 polymer ?
#
loop_
_entity_poly.entity_id
_entity_poly.type
_entity_poly.pdbx_seq_one_letter_code
_entity_poly.pdbx_strand_id
1 'polypeptide(L)' 'MAFVFSSLWEAIFPSGTAGEKIDCYHCGERMRKTYVLTTRFNGAAYPVCCHGCLAVLRAVENNGLTLQYVQDKTAQKGL' A
#
# COMPACT_ATOMS: atom_id res chain seq x y z
N MET A 1 25.83 -26.70 -38.17
CA MET A 1 24.52 -26.01 -38.12
C MET A 1 24.54 -25.06 -36.93
N ALA A 2 24.91 -23.79 -37.15
CA ALA A 2 25.03 -22.81 -36.09
C ALA A 2 23.64 -22.24 -35.77
N PHE A 3 23.23 -22.30 -34.51
CA PHE A 3 21.98 -21.75 -34.01
C PHE A 3 22.08 -20.21 -34.01
N VAL A 4 21.41 -19.58 -34.98
CA VAL A 4 21.30 -18.12 -35.10
C VAL A 4 20.06 -17.65 -34.33
N PHE A 5 20.10 -17.75 -33.00
CA PHE A 5 19.03 -17.22 -32.14
C PHE A 5 19.64 -16.54 -30.92
N SER A 6 20.15 -15.32 -31.10
CA SER A 6 20.50 -14.46 -29.98
C SER A 6 20.45 -13.00 -30.42
N SER A 7 19.92 -12.16 -29.54
CA SER A 7 20.18 -10.71 -29.45
C SER A 7 19.09 -9.71 -29.87
N LEU A 8 17.85 -10.10 -30.16
CA LEU A 8 16.80 -9.09 -30.47
C LEU A 8 15.64 -8.97 -29.45
N TRP A 9 15.77 -9.55 -28.26
CA TRP A 9 14.72 -9.53 -27.24
C TRP A 9 15.11 -8.91 -25.89
N GLU A 10 16.38 -8.56 -25.68
CA GLU A 10 16.89 -8.14 -24.35
C GLU A 10 16.99 -6.61 -24.15
N ALA A 11 16.66 -5.79 -25.15
CA ALA A 11 16.95 -4.35 -25.09
C ALA A 11 15.74 -3.42 -24.82
N ILE A 12 14.55 -3.96 -24.53
CA ILE A 12 13.34 -3.11 -24.32
C ILE A 12 12.58 -3.52 -23.04
N PHE A 13 13.31 -3.86 -21.97
CA PHE A 13 12.70 -3.81 -20.63
C PHE A 13 13.07 -2.47 -20.01
N PRO A 14 12.17 -1.47 -20.03
CA PRO A 14 12.38 -0.29 -19.22
C PRO A 14 12.46 -0.79 -17.78
N SER A 15 13.65 -0.71 -17.21
CA SER A 15 13.87 -0.92 -15.78
C SER A 15 13.10 0.19 -15.07
N GLY A 16 11.82 -0.07 -14.81
CA GLY A 16 10.95 0.85 -14.11
C GLY A 16 11.60 1.15 -12.78
N THR A 17 11.88 2.43 -12.53
CA THR A 17 12.40 2.87 -11.24
C THR A 17 11.51 2.29 -10.15
N ALA A 18 12.08 1.41 -9.35
CA ALA A 18 11.40 0.77 -8.25
C ALA A 18 11.18 1.86 -7.19
N GLY A 19 10.10 2.63 -7.35
CA GLY A 19 9.73 3.69 -6.42
C GLY A 19 9.60 3.13 -5.00
N GLU A 20 9.97 3.95 -4.01
CA GLU A 20 9.91 3.63 -2.59
C GLU A 20 8.55 3.00 -2.24
N LYS A 21 8.59 1.81 -1.62
CA LYS A 21 7.39 1.06 -1.25
C LYS A 21 7.09 1.28 0.23
N ILE A 22 5.83 1.54 0.54
CA ILE A 22 5.31 1.67 1.90
C ILE A 22 4.07 0.81 2.06
N ASP A 23 3.70 0.49 3.30
CA ASP A 23 2.56 -0.38 3.58
C ASP A 23 1.31 0.45 3.91
N CYS A 24 0.15 0.00 3.45
CA CYS A 24 -1.13 0.61 3.77
C CYS A 24 -1.39 0.51 5.29
N TYR A 25 -1.73 1.63 5.92
CA TYR A 25 -2.04 1.64 7.35
C TYR A 25 -3.24 0.75 7.70
N HIS A 26 -4.20 0.58 6.79
CA HIS A 26 -5.41 -0.19 7.07
C HIS A 26 -5.24 -1.70 6.86
N CYS A 27 -4.87 -2.12 5.66
CA CYS A 27 -4.83 -3.54 5.27
C CYS A 27 -3.42 -4.14 5.20
N GLY A 28 -2.35 -3.34 5.33
CA GLY A 28 -0.97 -3.82 5.21
C GLY A 28 -0.47 -4.06 3.78
N GLU A 29 -1.31 -3.85 2.76
CA GLU A 29 -0.92 -4.00 1.35
C GLU A 29 0.28 -3.10 0.99
N ARG A 30 1.23 -3.64 0.23
CA ARG A 30 2.47 -2.94 -0.13
C ARG A 30 2.27 -2.12 -1.40
N MET A 31 2.43 -0.80 -1.28
CA MET A 31 2.13 0.17 -2.34
C MET A 31 3.31 1.10 -2.64
N ARG A 32 3.34 1.68 -3.84
CA ARG A 32 4.33 2.70 -4.19
C ARG A 32 3.95 4.02 -3.53
N LYS A 33 4.94 4.72 -2.96
CA LYS A 33 4.78 6.03 -2.31
C LYS A 33 4.11 7.09 -3.21
N THR A 34 4.25 6.99 -4.53
CA THR A 34 3.66 7.91 -5.50
C THR A 34 2.13 7.79 -5.63
N TYR A 35 1.54 6.65 -5.28
CA TYR A 35 0.10 6.37 -5.47
C TYR A 35 -0.69 6.31 -4.15
N VAL A 36 -0.16 6.89 -3.08
CA VAL A 36 -0.75 6.79 -1.75
C VAL A 36 -1.86 7.82 -1.59
N LEU A 37 -2.97 7.39 -1.00
CA LEU A 37 -3.98 8.30 -0.49
C LEU A 37 -3.63 8.61 0.96
N THR A 38 -3.78 9.86 1.38
CA THR A 38 -3.55 10.25 2.77
C THR A 38 -4.89 10.50 3.45
N THR A 39 -5.08 9.95 4.65
CA THR A 39 -6.22 10.29 5.52
C THR A 39 -5.71 10.76 6.87
N ARG A 40 -6.50 11.60 7.54
CA ARG A 40 -6.35 11.82 8.98
C ARG A 40 -7.04 10.67 9.72
N PHE A 41 -6.42 10.24 10.81
CA PHE A 41 -6.95 9.24 11.73
C PHE A 41 -6.31 9.49 13.10
N ASN A 42 -7.11 9.70 14.14
CA ASN A 42 -6.63 10.00 15.50
C ASN A 42 -5.71 11.24 15.56
N GLY A 43 -6.00 12.25 14.73
CA GLY A 43 -5.21 13.48 14.65
C GLY A 43 -3.89 13.37 13.86
N ALA A 44 -3.48 12.18 13.43
CA ALA A 44 -2.28 11.97 12.62
C ALA A 44 -2.62 11.62 11.16
N ALA A 45 -1.71 11.93 10.23
CA ALA A 45 -1.85 11.59 8.83
C ALA A 45 -1.26 10.19 8.55
N TYR A 46 -2.05 9.31 7.93
CA TYR A 46 -1.63 7.96 7.58
C TYR A 46 -1.86 7.66 6.09
N PRO A 47 -0.95 6.92 5.44
CA PRO A 47 -1.09 6.51 4.05
C PRO A 47 -1.97 5.26 3.92
N VAL A 48 -2.79 5.22 2.87
CA VAL A 48 -3.62 4.07 2.49
C VAL A 48 -3.59 3.80 0.99
N CYS A 49 -3.86 2.55 0.60
CA CYS A 49 -3.68 2.06 -0.77
C CYS A 49 -4.85 2.33 -1.71
N CYS A 50 -6.05 2.56 -1.19
CA CYS A 50 -7.24 2.77 -2.02
C CYS A 50 -8.30 3.60 -1.30
N HIS A 51 -9.29 4.08 -2.07
CA HIS A 51 -10.42 4.83 -1.53
C HIS A 51 -11.26 4.00 -0.54
N GLY A 52 -11.27 2.67 -0.65
CA GLY A 52 -11.91 1.78 0.32
C GLY A 52 -11.26 1.86 1.71
N CYS A 53 -9.93 1.70 1.80
CA CYS A 53 -9.20 1.83 3.06
C CYS A 53 -9.34 3.24 3.67
N LEU A 54 -9.39 4.27 2.82
CA LEU A 54 -9.66 5.64 3.25
C LEU A 54 -11.08 5.78 3.85
N ALA A 55 -12.09 5.21 3.19
CA ALA A 55 -13.47 5.25 3.66
C ALA A 55 -13.63 4.53 5.01
N VAL A 56 -12.97 3.38 5.19
CA VAL A 56 -12.99 2.64 6.46
C VAL A 56 -12.41 3.49 7.59
N LEU A 57 -11.22 4.08 7.42
CA LEU A 57 -10.60 4.90 8.47
C LEU A 57 -11.45 6.13 8.82
N ARG A 58 -12.06 6.78 7.81
CA ARG A 58 -13.01 7.88 8.06
C ARG A 58 -14.26 7.42 8.80
N ALA A 59 -14.81 6.26 8.44
CA ALA A 59 -15.97 5.71 9.14
C ALA A 59 -15.63 5.39 10.60
N VAL A 60 -14.48 4.78 10.87
CA VAL A 60 -14.02 4.51 12.24
C VAL A 60 -13.89 5.80 13.04
N GLU A 61 -13.26 6.83 12.48
CA GLU A 61 -13.09 8.13 13.14
C GLU A 61 -14.43 8.83 13.39
N ASN A 62 -15.31 8.88 12.38
CA ASN A 62 -16.63 9.51 12.48
C ASN A 62 -17.55 8.83 13.51
N ASN A 63 -17.38 7.54 13.75
CA ASN A 63 -18.16 6.77 14.71
C ASN A 63 -17.48 6.70 16.09
N GLY A 64 -16.31 7.33 16.29
CA GLY A 64 -15.60 7.29 17.56
C GLY A 64 -15.00 5.91 17.91
N LEU A 65 -14.83 5.03 16.91
CA LEU A 65 -14.36 3.65 17.11
C LEU A 65 -12.83 3.52 17.01
N THR A 66 -12.10 4.63 17.05
CA THR A 66 -10.65 4.70 16.85
C THR A 66 -9.88 3.76 17.78
N LEU A 67 -10.26 3.70 19.07
CA LEU A 67 -9.60 2.84 20.06
C LEU A 67 -9.78 1.36 19.76
N GLN A 68 -11.02 0.92 19.53
CA GLN A 68 -11.35 -0.48 19.20
C GLN A 68 -10.66 -0.91 17.92
N TYR A 69 -10.67 -0.07 16.89
CA TYR A 69 -9.97 -0.34 15.64
C TYR A 69 -8.48 -0.60 15.84
N VAL A 70 -7.79 0.20 16.67
CA VAL A 70 -6.36 0.01 16.94
C VAL A 70 -6.13 -1.29 17.71
N GLN A 71 -6.96 -1.60 18.70
CA GLN A 71 -6.88 -2.84 19.46
C GLN A 71 -7.05 -4.07 18.55
N ASP A 72 -8.10 -4.10 17.74
CA ASP A 72 -8.39 -5.20 16.81
C ASP A 72 -7.27 -5.37 15.79
N LYS A 73 -6.76 -4.26 15.24
CA LYS A 73 -5.64 -4.27 14.29
C LYS A 73 -4.35 -4.83 14.93
N THR A 74 -4.06 -4.48 16.19
CA THR A 74 -2.88 -5.03 16.88
C THR A 74 -3.02 -6.51 17.18
N ALA A 75 -4.21 -6.98 17.54
CA ALA A 75 -4.49 -8.40 17.74
C ALA A 75 -4.33 -9.20 16.43
N GLN A 76 -4.76 -8.65 15.30
CA GLN A 76 -4.61 -9.28 13.97
C GLN A 76 -3.16 -9.36 13.48
N LYS A 77 -2.26 -8.50 13.99
CA LYS A 77 -0.84 -8.50 13.60
C LYS A 77 0.01 -9.51 14.41
N GLY A 78 -0.58 -10.14 15.42
CA GLY A 78 0.12 -11.01 16.39
C GLY A 78 -0.03 -12.52 16.18
N LEU A 79 -0.33 -12.98 14.96
CA LEU A 79 -0.35 -14.41 14.60
C LEU A 79 0.73 -14.74 13.57
#